data_AF-A0A3B9R8X4-F1
#
_entry.id   AF-A0A3B9R8X4-F1
#
_cell.length_a   1.000
_cell.length_b   1.000
_cell.length_c   1.000
_cell.angle_alpha   90.00
_cell.angle_beta   90.00
_cell.angle_gamma   90.00
#
_symmetry.space_group_name_H-M   'P 1'
#
loop_
_entity.id
_entity.type
_entity.pdbx_description
1 polymer ?
#
loop_
_entity_poly.entity_id
_entity_poly.type
_entity_poly.pdbx_seq_one_letter_code
_entity_poly.pdbx_strand_id
1 'polypeptide(L)'
;MTISSQERDTKKVRVLVDRDVVDTNFEKWAKPGHFSRTLAKGPKTTTWIWNLHADAHDFDSHTNSLEDVSRKIFSAHFGQLSLIFLWVSGMHFHGAYFSNYSAWLANPVGIKPSAQVVWPIVGQEILNGDMGGNFSGVQITSGFFQLWRSEGITSEVELYWTALGGLFMSALMMFAGWFHYHKAAPKLEWFQNAESMMNHHLSGLLGLGCLSWSGHQIHISLPVNKLLDAG
;
A
#
# COMPACT_ATOMS: atom_id res chain seq x y z
N MET A 1 -11.67 -42.86 -7.70
CA MET A 1 -11.47 -42.57 -9.14
C MET A 1 -10.05 -42.10 -9.34
N THR A 2 -9.24 -42.89 -10.03
CA THR A 2 -7.83 -42.57 -10.30
C THR A 2 -7.78 -41.74 -11.56
N ILE A 3 -7.58 -40.43 -11.42
CA ILE A 3 -7.48 -39.46 -12.54
C ILE A 3 -6.24 -39.80 -13.38
N SER A 4 -6.40 -39.89 -14.70
CA SER A 4 -5.33 -40.28 -15.64
C SER A 4 -4.20 -39.25 -15.69
N SER A 5 -3.00 -39.65 -16.11
CA SER A 5 -1.83 -38.76 -16.22
C SER A 5 -2.07 -37.57 -17.16
N GLN A 6 -2.85 -37.77 -18.23
CA GLN A 6 -3.21 -36.72 -19.18
C GLN A 6 -4.19 -35.69 -18.59
N GLU A 7 -5.13 -36.10 -17.73
CA GLU A 7 -6.02 -35.19 -17.00
C GLU A 7 -5.31 -34.41 -15.89
N ARG A 8 -4.17 -34.92 -15.37
CA ARG A 8 -3.31 -34.15 -14.46
C ARG A 8 -2.52 -33.08 -15.20
N ASP A 9 -2.13 -33.31 -16.45
CA ASP A 9 -1.37 -32.35 -17.26
C ASP A 9 -2.23 -31.21 -17.81
N THR A 10 -3.55 -31.40 -17.98
CA THR A 10 -4.51 -30.33 -18.32
C THR A 10 -4.90 -29.48 -17.11
N LYS A 11 -4.75 -29.97 -15.88
CA LYS A 11 -5.02 -29.21 -14.63
C LYS A 11 -3.82 -28.45 -14.07
N LYS A 12 -2.64 -28.54 -14.70
CA LYS A 12 -1.47 -27.76 -14.25
C LYS A 12 -1.71 -26.28 -14.52
N VAL A 13 -1.74 -25.48 -13.44
CA VAL A 13 -1.75 -24.02 -13.50
C VAL A 13 -0.59 -23.54 -14.37
N ARG A 14 -0.86 -22.72 -15.38
CA ARG A 14 0.17 -22.15 -16.27
C ARG A 14 0.22 -20.64 -16.09
N VAL A 15 1.44 -20.10 -16.07
CA VAL A 15 1.67 -18.66 -16.13
C VAL A 15 1.87 -18.30 -17.59
N LEU A 16 0.92 -17.55 -18.14
CA LEU A 16 0.96 -17.06 -19.52
C LEU A 16 1.02 -15.54 -19.50
N VAL A 17 2.07 -14.98 -20.07
CA VAL A 17 2.31 -13.53 -20.15
C VAL A 17 2.66 -13.14 -21.58
N ASP A 18 2.17 -11.99 -22.01
CA ASP A 18 2.65 -11.33 -23.22
C ASP A 18 3.77 -10.34 -22.86
N ARG A 19 4.78 -10.27 -23.72
CA ARG A 19 5.96 -9.42 -23.52
C ARG A 19 5.82 -8.12 -24.26
N ASP A 20 6.25 -7.02 -23.62
CA ASP A 20 6.34 -5.69 -24.23
C ASP A 20 5.03 -5.26 -24.93
N VAL A 21 3.89 -5.40 -24.23
CA VAL A 21 2.55 -5.21 -24.81
C VAL A 21 2.24 -3.74 -25.11
N VAL A 22 2.71 -2.83 -24.26
CA VAL A 22 2.49 -1.40 -24.40
C VAL A 22 3.81 -0.69 -24.21
N ASP A 23 4.26 0.04 -25.24
CA ASP A 23 5.48 0.85 -25.15
C ASP A 23 5.37 1.91 -24.05
N THR A 24 6.43 2.04 -23.26
CA THR A 24 6.52 3.08 -22.23
C THR A 24 6.98 4.38 -22.87
N ASN A 25 6.07 5.34 -23.05
CA ASN A 25 6.37 6.69 -23.53
C ASN A 25 5.43 7.73 -22.91
N PHE A 26 5.78 9.01 -23.05
CA PHE A 26 5.00 10.14 -22.53
C PHE A 26 3.98 10.70 -23.54
N GLU A 27 3.86 10.14 -24.74
CA GLU A 27 3.02 10.71 -25.80
C GLU A 27 1.54 10.77 -25.38
N LYS A 28 1.05 9.71 -24.72
CA LYS A 28 -0.33 9.63 -24.24
C LYS A 28 -0.64 10.62 -23.11
N TRP A 29 0.37 11.03 -22.32
CA TRP A 29 0.17 11.99 -21.24
C TRP A 29 -0.15 13.39 -21.78
N ALA A 30 0.39 13.75 -22.94
CA ALA A 30 0.09 15.00 -23.62
C ALA A 30 -1.31 15.04 -24.29
N LYS A 31 -2.06 13.92 -24.25
CA LYS A 31 -3.39 13.77 -24.85
C LYS A 31 -4.40 13.34 -23.77
N PRO A 32 -4.84 14.24 -22.87
CA PRO A 32 -5.78 13.86 -21.81
C PRO A 32 -7.09 13.33 -22.43
N GLY A 33 -7.60 12.24 -21.88
CA GLY A 33 -8.78 11.56 -22.42
C GLY A 33 -8.49 10.61 -23.58
N HIS A 34 -7.22 10.28 -23.86
CA HIS A 34 -6.83 9.33 -24.92
C HIS A 34 -7.54 7.96 -24.81
N PHE A 35 -8.00 7.59 -23.61
CA PHE A 35 -8.67 6.33 -23.33
C PHE A 35 -10.12 6.29 -23.83
N SER A 36 -10.72 7.46 -24.10
CA SER A 36 -12.07 7.58 -24.64
C SER A 36 -12.04 8.25 -26.01
N ARG A 37 -12.63 7.60 -27.03
CA ARG A 37 -12.73 8.17 -28.38
C ARG A 37 -13.52 9.48 -28.42
N THR A 38 -14.43 9.67 -27.47
CA THR A 38 -15.23 10.90 -27.34
C THR A 38 -14.40 12.02 -26.76
N LEU A 39 -13.62 11.74 -25.71
CA LEU A 39 -12.80 12.74 -25.02
C LEU A 39 -11.52 13.08 -25.79
N ALA A 40 -10.93 12.12 -26.51
CA ALA A 40 -9.70 12.32 -27.29
C ALA A 40 -9.81 13.40 -28.38
N LYS A 41 -11.03 13.83 -28.75
CA LYS A 41 -11.28 14.94 -29.70
C LYS A 41 -11.04 16.33 -29.11
N GLY A 42 -10.78 16.42 -27.80
CA GLY A 42 -10.47 17.66 -27.09
C GLY A 42 -11.68 18.37 -26.48
N PRO A 43 -11.43 19.35 -25.59
CA PRO A 43 -12.46 20.04 -24.82
C PRO A 43 -13.24 21.06 -25.66
N LYS A 44 -14.50 20.75 -26.00
CA LYS A 44 -15.44 21.71 -26.61
C LYS A 44 -16.28 22.46 -25.58
N THR A 45 -16.51 21.86 -24.42
CA THR A 45 -17.26 22.43 -23.29
C THR A 45 -16.55 22.07 -21.98
N THR A 46 -16.85 22.79 -20.89
CA THR A 46 -16.30 22.48 -19.57
C THR A 46 -16.75 21.12 -19.02
N THR A 47 -17.89 20.58 -19.51
CA THR A 47 -18.33 19.20 -19.25
C THR A 47 -17.27 18.17 -19.59
N TRP A 48 -16.45 18.43 -20.61
CA TRP A 48 -15.35 17.55 -20.99
C TRP A 48 -14.37 17.32 -19.83
N ILE A 49 -14.08 18.35 -19.02
CA ILE A 49 -13.17 18.24 -17.88
C ILE A 49 -13.75 17.29 -16.83
N TRP A 50 -15.05 17.39 -16.56
CA TRP A 50 -15.71 16.52 -15.59
C TRP A 50 -15.74 15.06 -16.07
N ASN A 51 -16.11 14.84 -17.34
CA ASN A 51 -16.12 13.49 -17.92
C ASN A 51 -14.72 12.88 -17.97
N LEU A 52 -13.67 13.68 -18.20
CA LEU A 52 -12.28 13.21 -18.13
C LEU A 52 -11.96 12.55 -16.79
N HIS A 53 -12.41 13.13 -15.67
CA HIS A 53 -12.13 12.58 -14.34
C HIS A 53 -13.10 11.44 -13.99
N ALA A 54 -14.38 11.58 -14.33
CA ALA A 54 -15.40 10.56 -14.06
C ALA A 54 -15.10 9.24 -14.76
N ASP A 55 -14.63 9.31 -16.01
CA ASP A 55 -14.40 8.13 -16.84
C ASP A 55 -12.98 7.56 -16.69
N ALA A 56 -12.09 8.19 -15.90
CA ALA A 56 -10.66 7.83 -15.86
C ALA A 56 -10.39 6.38 -15.41
N HIS A 57 -11.20 5.85 -14.49
CA HIS A 57 -11.09 4.48 -13.98
C HIS A 57 -12.24 3.57 -14.43
N ASP A 58 -13.11 4.04 -15.32
CA ASP A 58 -14.15 3.23 -15.94
C ASP A 58 -13.57 2.38 -17.09
N PHE A 59 -12.77 1.38 -16.73
CA PHE A 59 -11.98 0.62 -17.71
C PHE A 59 -12.82 -0.12 -18.76
N ASP A 60 -14.05 -0.51 -18.41
CA ASP A 60 -14.98 -1.19 -19.32
C ASP A 60 -15.47 -0.26 -20.44
N SER A 61 -15.57 1.06 -20.21
CA SER A 61 -15.92 2.01 -21.28
C SER A 61 -14.75 2.35 -22.21
N HIS A 62 -13.51 2.02 -21.82
CA HIS A 62 -12.32 2.30 -22.63
C HIS A 62 -12.11 1.26 -23.74
N THR A 63 -12.48 0.01 -23.49
CA THR A 63 -12.20 -1.13 -24.37
C THR A 63 -13.18 -2.27 -24.16
N ASN A 64 -13.47 -3.03 -25.22
CA ASN A 64 -14.29 -4.23 -25.13
C ASN A 64 -13.47 -5.50 -24.78
N SER A 65 -12.14 -5.37 -24.60
CA SER A 65 -11.26 -6.50 -24.29
C SER A 65 -11.18 -6.74 -22.79
N LEU A 66 -11.82 -7.81 -22.31
CA LEU A 66 -11.75 -8.21 -20.90
C LEU A 66 -10.32 -8.49 -20.42
N GLU A 67 -9.44 -8.95 -21.32
CA GLU A 67 -8.03 -9.14 -21.00
C GLU A 67 -7.31 -7.81 -20.71
N ASP A 68 -7.54 -6.78 -21.53
CA ASP A 68 -6.95 -5.45 -21.29
C ASP A 68 -7.52 -4.80 -20.02
N VAL A 69 -8.83 -4.95 -19.78
CA VAL A 69 -9.45 -4.52 -18.52
C VAL A 69 -8.80 -5.23 -17.32
N SER A 70 -8.64 -6.55 -17.38
CA SER A 70 -8.02 -7.33 -16.29
C SER A 70 -6.58 -6.88 -16.02
N ARG A 71 -5.81 -6.60 -17.08
CA ARG A 71 -4.44 -6.05 -16.97
C ARG A 71 -4.41 -4.66 -16.31
N LYS A 72 -5.33 -3.77 -16.70
CA LYS A 72 -5.47 -2.43 -16.08
C LYS A 72 -5.80 -2.54 -14.60
N ILE A 73 -6.78 -3.38 -14.24
CA ILE A 73 -7.16 -3.63 -12.85
C ILE A 73 -5.97 -4.15 -12.04
N PHE A 74 -5.26 -5.15 -12.56
CA PHE A 74 -4.11 -5.74 -11.87
C PHE A 74 -2.98 -4.73 -11.62
N SER A 75 -2.65 -3.91 -12.62
CA SER A 75 -1.68 -2.83 -12.46
C SER A 75 -2.16 -1.74 -11.48
N ALA A 76 -3.45 -1.38 -11.52
CA ALA A 76 -4.02 -0.39 -10.62
C ALA A 76 -4.00 -0.87 -9.16
N HIS A 77 -4.20 -2.17 -8.90
CA HIS A 77 -4.04 -2.74 -7.56
C HIS A 77 -2.62 -2.54 -7.02
N PHE A 78 -1.59 -2.75 -7.83
CA PHE A 78 -0.20 -2.45 -7.44
C PHE A 78 0.04 -0.96 -7.17
N GLY A 79 -0.56 -0.08 -7.98
CA GLY A 79 -0.54 1.37 -7.72
C GLY A 79 -1.16 1.72 -6.37
N GLN A 80 -2.31 1.13 -6.05
CA GLN A 80 -2.99 1.32 -4.76
C GLN A 80 -2.14 0.79 -3.60
N LEU A 81 -1.55 -0.41 -3.73
CA LEU A 81 -0.66 -0.97 -2.72
C LEU A 81 0.58 -0.10 -2.50
N SER A 82 1.15 0.47 -3.57
CA SER A 82 2.27 1.39 -3.48
C SER A 82 1.93 2.64 -2.64
N LEU A 83 0.74 3.21 -2.83
CA LEU A 83 0.27 4.34 -2.05
C LEU A 83 0.00 3.97 -0.58
N ILE A 84 -0.55 2.77 -0.32
CA ILE A 84 -0.75 2.27 1.04
C ILE A 84 0.60 2.12 1.75
N PHE A 85 1.61 1.51 1.10
CA PHE A 85 2.96 1.39 1.68
C PHE A 85 3.62 2.75 1.91
N LEU A 86 3.43 3.70 1.00
CA LEU A 86 3.94 5.07 1.16
C LEU A 86 3.28 5.76 2.37
N TRP A 87 1.96 5.61 2.52
CA TRP A 87 1.23 6.14 3.66
C TRP A 87 1.71 5.51 4.98
N VAL A 88 1.82 4.18 5.05
CA VAL A 88 2.35 3.47 6.23
C VAL A 88 3.79 3.92 6.54
N SER A 89 4.65 4.04 5.52
CA SER A 89 6.02 4.54 5.67
C SER A 89 6.03 5.96 6.25
N GLY A 90 5.18 6.84 5.73
CA GLY A 90 5.01 8.20 6.25
C GLY A 90 4.59 8.21 7.72
N MET A 91 3.65 7.35 8.14
CA MET A 91 3.24 7.26 9.55
C MET A 91 4.41 6.88 10.47
N HIS A 92 5.24 5.90 10.06
CA HIS A 92 6.42 5.50 10.81
C HIS A 92 7.51 6.57 10.81
N PHE A 93 7.72 7.25 9.68
CA PHE A 93 8.69 8.34 9.58
C PHE A 93 8.33 9.53 10.48
N HIS A 94 7.05 9.91 10.51
CA HIS A 94 6.53 10.92 11.42
C HIS A 94 6.71 10.51 12.89
N GLY A 95 6.47 9.23 13.20
CA GLY A 95 6.81 8.65 14.50
C GLY A 95 8.28 8.76 14.86
N ALA A 96 9.19 8.55 13.90
CA ALA A 96 10.62 8.58 14.15
C ALA A 96 11.18 10.00 14.38
N TYR A 97 10.73 11.00 13.62
CA TYR A 97 11.36 12.33 13.60
C TYR A 97 10.57 13.44 14.29
N PHE A 98 9.24 13.34 14.35
CA PHE A 98 8.37 14.45 14.74
C PHE A 98 7.39 14.07 15.85
N SER A 99 7.81 13.13 16.70
CA SER A 99 6.94 12.56 17.73
C SER A 99 7.56 12.59 19.12
N ASN A 100 6.71 12.40 20.12
CA ASN A 100 7.11 12.18 21.51
C ASN A 100 7.06 10.68 21.89
N TYR A 101 7.31 9.76 20.95
CA TYR A 101 7.12 8.33 21.17
C TYR A 101 7.91 7.76 22.35
N SER A 102 9.22 7.99 22.46
CA SER A 102 10.01 7.52 23.62
C SER A 102 9.53 8.10 24.95
N ALA A 103 9.16 9.39 24.96
CA ALA A 103 8.63 10.03 26.17
C ALA A 103 7.29 9.40 26.56
N TRP A 104 6.39 9.19 25.60
CA TRP A 104 5.12 8.50 25.80
C TRP A 104 5.33 7.06 26.27
N LEU A 105 6.30 6.33 25.73
CA LEU A 105 6.57 4.94 26.10
C LEU A 105 6.96 4.81 27.58
N ALA A 106 7.71 5.79 28.10
CA ALA A 106 8.10 5.88 29.50
C ALA A 106 6.95 6.28 30.45
N ASN A 107 5.94 7.02 29.98
CA ASN A 107 4.75 7.36 30.76
C ASN A 107 3.46 7.38 29.89
N PRO A 108 2.93 6.19 29.52
CA PRO A 108 1.83 6.10 28.55
C PRO A 108 0.49 6.66 29.06
N VAL A 109 0.34 6.78 30.38
CA VAL A 109 -0.89 7.25 31.04
C VAL A 109 -0.88 8.78 31.19
N GLY A 110 0.29 9.36 31.45
CA GLY A 110 0.46 10.80 31.67
C GLY A 110 0.71 11.62 30.42
N ILE A 111 1.36 11.05 29.40
CA ILE A 111 1.73 11.77 28.17
C ILE A 111 0.73 11.49 27.06
N LYS A 112 0.40 12.53 26.27
CA LYS A 112 -0.50 12.38 25.11
C LYS A 112 0.32 12.06 23.85
N PRO A 113 -0.12 11.10 23.02
CA PRO A 113 0.61 10.76 21.81
C PRO A 113 0.53 11.90 20.79
N SER A 114 1.67 12.28 20.23
CA SER A 114 1.79 13.34 19.22
C SER A 114 2.87 12.99 18.21
N ALA A 115 2.59 13.16 16.91
CA ALA A 115 3.51 12.82 15.81
C ALA A 115 3.45 13.84 14.63
N GLN A 116 2.87 15.01 14.88
CA GLN A 116 2.77 16.08 13.90
C GLN A 116 3.11 17.41 14.57
N VAL A 117 3.99 18.18 13.93
CA VAL A 117 4.42 19.50 14.39
C VAL A 117 4.14 20.51 13.28
N VAL A 118 3.50 21.61 13.63
CA VAL A 118 3.11 22.67 12.72
C VAL A 118 4.20 23.73 12.66
N TRP A 119 4.56 24.19 11.45
CA TRP A 119 5.55 25.26 11.28
C TRP A 119 5.02 26.64 11.70
N PRO A 120 5.85 27.49 12.34
CA PRO A 120 5.46 28.81 12.83
C PRO A 120 5.56 29.87 11.73
N ILE A 121 4.53 29.96 10.87
CA ILE A 121 4.53 30.90 9.73
C ILE A 121 3.58 32.07 9.98
N VAL A 122 2.34 31.79 10.37
CA VAL A 122 1.24 32.77 10.46
C VAL A 122 0.51 32.76 11.81
N GLY A 123 1.16 32.27 12.87
CA GLY A 123 0.52 32.06 14.18
C GLY A 123 -0.12 30.68 14.36
N GLN A 124 -0.04 29.83 13.35
CA GLN A 124 -0.60 28.46 13.38
C GLN A 124 0.15 27.51 14.33
N GLU A 125 1.31 27.91 14.86
CA GLU A 125 2.01 27.19 15.92
C GLU A 125 1.21 27.11 17.23
N ILE A 126 0.14 27.89 17.37
CA ILE A 126 -0.87 27.69 18.43
C ILE A 126 -1.47 26.27 18.43
N LEU A 127 -1.44 25.59 17.29
CA LEU A 127 -1.87 24.19 17.16
C LEU A 127 -0.88 23.20 17.81
N ASN A 128 0.36 23.60 18.08
CA ASN A 128 1.34 22.79 18.80
C ASN A 128 1.10 22.90 20.31
N GLY A 129 0.06 22.21 20.80
CA GLY A 129 -0.24 22.16 22.23
C GLY A 129 0.83 21.42 23.04
N ASP A 130 0.92 21.68 24.33
CA ASP A 130 1.78 20.91 25.25
C ASP A 130 1.22 19.50 25.45
N MET A 131 1.94 18.49 24.96
CA MET A 131 1.54 17.08 24.98
C MET A 131 2.14 16.31 26.17
N GLY A 132 2.95 16.99 26.99
CA GLY A 132 3.81 16.35 27.99
C GLY A 132 5.11 15.79 27.40
N GLY A 133 6.06 15.46 28.28
CA GLY A 133 7.38 14.96 27.84
C GLY A 133 8.25 16.02 27.18
N ASN A 134 8.05 17.31 27.52
CA ASN A 134 8.74 18.46 26.92
C ASN A 134 8.55 18.53 25.38
N PHE A 135 7.39 18.12 24.89
CA PHE A 135 7.05 18.11 23.49
C PHE A 135 5.78 18.90 23.21
N SER A 136 5.83 19.78 22.21
CA SER A 136 4.67 20.53 21.73
C SER A 136 4.35 20.14 20.30
N GLY A 137 3.09 19.77 20.07
CA GLY A 137 2.64 19.30 18.76
C GLY A 137 1.14 19.02 18.74
N VAL A 138 0.69 18.39 17.66
CA VAL A 138 -0.71 18.02 17.46
C VAL A 138 -0.94 16.63 18.05
N GLN A 139 -1.86 16.55 19.01
CA GLN A 139 -2.30 15.27 19.56
C GLN A 139 -2.87 14.38 18.45
N ILE A 140 -2.34 13.16 18.32
CA ILE A 140 -2.85 12.17 17.36
C ILE A 140 -3.84 11.22 18.00
N THR A 141 -4.82 10.75 17.23
CA THR A 141 -5.88 9.82 17.68
C THR A 141 -5.93 8.53 16.86
N SER A 142 -4.90 8.27 16.06
CA SER A 142 -4.80 7.12 15.15
C SER A 142 -4.46 5.80 15.84
N GLY A 143 -3.96 5.84 17.09
CA GLY A 143 -3.58 4.65 17.85
C GLY A 143 -2.22 4.03 17.50
N PHE A 144 -1.42 4.69 16.66
CA PHE A 144 -0.11 4.16 16.23
C PHE A 144 0.88 3.94 17.38
N PHE A 145 0.86 4.77 18.43
CA PHE A 145 1.77 4.61 19.57
C PHE A 145 1.51 3.29 20.32
N GLN A 146 0.23 2.98 20.55
CA GLN A 146 -0.19 1.72 21.16
C GLN A 146 0.14 0.53 20.25
N LEU A 147 -0.04 0.70 18.94
CA LEU A 147 0.33 -0.31 17.95
C LEU A 147 1.84 -0.61 18.02
N TRP A 148 2.70 0.40 17.91
CA TRP A 148 4.15 0.24 17.96
C TRP A 148 4.63 -0.39 19.28
N ARG A 149 4.05 0.01 20.42
CA ARG A 149 4.33 -0.65 21.71
C ARG A 149 3.96 -2.13 21.65
N SER A 150 2.78 -2.45 21.12
CA SER A 150 2.34 -3.85 20.98
C SER A 150 3.21 -4.66 20.02
N GLU A 151 3.95 -4.02 19.13
CA GLU A 151 4.90 -4.66 18.22
C GLU A 151 6.28 -4.91 18.87
N GLY A 152 6.53 -4.31 20.05
CA GLY A 152 7.80 -4.37 20.76
C GLY A 152 8.80 -3.31 20.31
N ILE A 153 8.35 -2.25 19.62
CA ILE A 153 9.18 -1.11 19.26
C ILE A 153 9.48 -0.28 20.51
N THR A 154 10.74 0.07 20.72
CA THR A 154 11.21 0.79 21.91
C THR A 154 12.00 2.05 21.60
N SER A 155 12.36 2.27 20.33
CA SER A 155 13.14 3.44 19.92
C SER A 155 12.68 4.01 18.56
N GLU A 156 12.93 5.30 18.35
CA GLU A 156 12.65 5.97 17.08
C GLU A 156 13.49 5.43 15.91
N VAL A 157 14.66 4.84 16.20
CA VAL A 157 15.54 4.25 15.19
C VAL A 157 14.86 3.05 14.51
N GLU A 158 14.11 2.25 15.26
CA GLU A 158 13.34 1.12 14.71
C GLU A 158 12.22 1.63 13.80
N LEU A 159 11.51 2.69 14.20
CA LEU A 159 10.50 3.35 13.36
C LEU A 159 11.10 3.88 12.05
N TYR A 160 12.31 4.45 12.11
CA TYR A 160 13.02 4.93 10.93
C TYR A 160 13.32 3.79 9.93
N TRP A 161 13.85 2.66 10.41
CA TRP A 161 14.13 1.52 9.54
C TRP A 161 12.86 0.91 8.95
N THR A 162 11.78 0.83 9.74
CA THR A 162 10.46 0.41 9.24
C THR A 162 9.94 1.37 8.17
N ALA A 163 10.12 2.68 8.34
CA ALA A 163 9.75 3.68 7.34
C ALA A 163 10.52 3.49 6.03
N LEU A 164 11.83 3.25 6.08
CA LEU A 164 12.64 2.98 4.89
C LEU A 164 12.24 1.67 4.20
N GLY A 165 11.96 0.62 4.97
CA GLY A 165 11.44 -0.64 4.44
C GLY A 165 10.10 -0.45 3.73
N GLY A 166 9.18 0.30 4.33
CA GLY A 166 7.90 0.65 3.72
C GLY A 166 8.06 1.46 2.43
N LEU A 167 8.99 2.42 2.39
CA LEU A 167 9.29 3.20 1.18
C LEU A 167 9.86 2.34 0.06
N PHE A 168 10.77 1.42 0.39
CA PHE A 168 11.31 0.45 -0.57
C PHE A 168 10.19 -0.44 -1.13
N MET A 169 9.30 -0.96 -0.27
CA MET A 169 8.14 -1.75 -0.70
C MET A 169 7.19 -0.94 -1.58
N SER A 170 6.97 0.34 -1.29
CA SER A 170 6.18 1.24 -2.13
C SER A 170 6.77 1.34 -3.54
N ALA A 171 8.08 1.54 -3.66
CA ALA A 171 8.78 1.58 -4.94
C ALA A 171 8.70 0.23 -5.68
N LEU A 172 8.86 -0.89 -4.96
CA LEU A 172 8.73 -2.23 -5.52
C LEU A 172 7.32 -2.50 -6.07
N MET A 173 6.28 -2.11 -5.34
CA MET A 173 4.89 -2.25 -5.81
C MET A 173 4.62 -1.39 -7.04
N MET A 174 5.10 -0.14 -7.07
CA MET A 174 4.99 0.72 -8.25
C MET A 174 5.66 0.09 -9.48
N PHE A 175 6.88 -0.44 -9.29
CA PHE A 175 7.61 -1.15 -10.34
C PHE A 175 6.87 -2.40 -10.81
N ALA A 176 6.32 -3.20 -9.90
CA ALA A 176 5.55 -4.40 -10.23
C ALA A 176 4.30 -4.07 -11.06
N GLY A 177 3.59 -2.99 -10.74
CA GLY A 177 2.46 -2.50 -11.53
C GLY A 177 2.87 -2.16 -12.97
N TRP A 178 3.91 -1.33 -13.13
CA TRP A 178 4.46 -1.02 -14.45
C TRP A 178 4.91 -2.28 -15.20
N PHE A 179 5.62 -3.18 -14.53
CA PHE A 179 6.15 -4.40 -15.12
C PHE A 179 5.04 -5.32 -15.62
N HIS A 180 4.00 -5.53 -14.82
CA HIS A 180 2.86 -6.39 -15.17
C HIS A 180 1.85 -5.74 -16.11
N TYR A 181 1.99 -4.45 -16.45
CA TYR A 181 1.20 -3.81 -17.49
C TYR A 181 1.97 -3.68 -18.82
N HIS A 182 3.20 -3.18 -18.77
CA HIS A 182 3.98 -2.88 -19.97
C HIS A 182 4.86 -4.03 -20.44
N LYS A 183 5.49 -4.77 -19.52
CA LYS A 183 6.59 -5.72 -19.85
C LYS A 183 6.18 -7.18 -19.82
N ALA A 184 5.34 -7.60 -18.89
CA ALA A 184 4.93 -8.98 -18.69
C ALA A 184 3.45 -9.04 -18.31
N ALA A 185 2.59 -8.73 -19.28
CA ALA A 185 1.15 -8.60 -19.05
C ALA A 185 0.49 -9.99 -19.05
N PRO A 186 -0.14 -10.42 -17.94
CA PRO A 186 -0.78 -11.74 -17.89
C PRO A 186 -1.93 -11.88 -18.89
N LYS A 187 -2.16 -13.10 -19.38
CA LYS A 187 -3.33 -13.42 -20.22
C LYS A 187 -4.58 -13.63 -19.38
N LEU A 188 -5.75 -13.52 -20.02
CA LEU A 188 -7.04 -13.68 -19.35
C LEU A 188 -7.17 -15.03 -18.62
N GLU A 189 -6.65 -16.11 -19.19
CA GLU A 189 -6.66 -17.46 -18.59
C GLU A 189 -5.97 -17.49 -17.20
N TRP A 190 -4.92 -16.70 -17.01
CA TRP A 190 -4.23 -16.61 -15.72
C TRP A 190 -5.12 -15.94 -14.67
N PHE A 191 -5.81 -14.85 -15.02
CA PHE A 191 -6.74 -14.16 -14.14
C PHE A 191 -7.95 -15.01 -13.76
N GLN A 192 -8.42 -15.85 -14.68
CA GLN A 192 -9.58 -16.73 -14.47
C GLN A 192 -9.27 -17.98 -13.64
N ASN A 193 -8.02 -18.21 -13.24
CA ASN A 193 -7.64 -19.35 -12.42
C ASN A 193 -8.01 -19.14 -10.94
N ALA A 194 -9.30 -19.24 -10.64
CA ALA A 194 -9.85 -19.00 -9.30
C ALA A 194 -9.36 -20.02 -8.26
N GLU A 195 -9.14 -21.29 -8.65
CA GLU A 195 -8.63 -22.32 -7.74
C GLU A 195 -7.21 -22.00 -7.27
N SER A 196 -6.31 -21.65 -8.21
CA SER A 196 -4.96 -21.22 -7.86
C SER A 196 -4.99 -19.96 -7.00
N MET A 197 -5.76 -18.95 -7.39
CA MET A 197 -5.87 -17.69 -6.66
C MET A 197 -6.34 -17.92 -5.22
N MET A 198 -7.42 -18.69 -5.04
CA MET A 198 -7.98 -18.99 -3.72
C MET A 198 -6.99 -19.75 -2.85
N ASN A 199 -6.33 -20.78 -3.40
CA ASN A 199 -5.35 -21.57 -2.65
C ASN A 199 -4.16 -20.71 -2.19
N HIS A 200 -3.62 -19.87 -3.08
CA HIS A 200 -2.51 -18.98 -2.75
C HIS A 200 -2.91 -17.87 -1.78
N HIS A 201 -4.13 -17.33 -1.88
CA HIS A 201 -4.61 -16.29 -0.95
C HIS A 201 -4.92 -16.87 0.44
N LEU A 202 -5.59 -18.02 0.52
CA LEU A 202 -5.93 -18.63 1.81
C LEU A 202 -4.71 -19.20 2.51
N SER A 203 -3.95 -20.09 1.85
CA SER A 203 -2.83 -20.78 2.49
C SER A 203 -1.57 -19.92 2.55
N GLY A 204 -1.28 -19.18 1.47
CA GLY A 204 -0.12 -18.32 1.36
C GLY A 204 -0.33 -16.99 2.07
N LEU A 205 -1.13 -16.10 1.47
CA LEU A 205 -1.27 -14.72 1.95
C LEU A 205 -1.80 -14.65 3.39
N LEU A 206 -2.90 -15.35 3.68
CA LEU A 206 -3.49 -15.34 5.02
C LEU A 206 -2.77 -16.32 5.97
N GLY A 207 -2.61 -17.58 5.55
CA GLY A 207 -2.00 -18.62 6.39
C GLY A 207 -0.55 -18.31 6.79
N LEU A 208 0.34 -18.11 5.83
CA LEU A 208 1.74 -17.76 6.12
C LEU A 208 1.86 -16.36 6.72
N GLY A 209 0.96 -15.43 6.39
CA GLY A 209 0.87 -14.12 7.03
C GLY A 209 0.62 -14.22 8.54
N CYS A 210 -0.43 -14.93 8.94
CA CYS A 210 -0.76 -15.17 10.35
C CYS A 210 0.35 -15.95 11.08
N LEU A 211 0.96 -16.95 10.42
CA LEU A 211 2.06 -17.72 10.99
C LEU A 211 3.28 -16.85 11.26
N SER A 212 3.68 -16.03 10.28
CA SER A 212 4.82 -15.11 10.41
C SER A 212 4.57 -14.06 11.50
N TRP A 213 3.36 -13.52 11.55
CA TRP A 213 2.97 -12.56 12.59
C TRP A 213 2.96 -13.18 14.00
N SER A 214 2.46 -14.40 14.13
CA SER A 214 2.50 -15.15 15.41
C SER A 214 3.95 -15.38 15.85
N GLY A 215 4.85 -15.68 14.91
CA GLY A 215 6.29 -15.77 15.18
C GLY A 215 6.87 -14.47 15.72
N HIS A 216 6.59 -13.33 15.07
CA HIS A 216 6.99 -12.00 15.58
C HIS A 216 6.45 -11.75 16.99
N GLN A 217 5.17 -12.06 17.22
CA GLN A 217 4.55 -11.86 18.52
C GLN A 217 5.23 -12.68 19.63
N ILE A 218 5.48 -13.97 19.37
CA ILE A 218 6.10 -14.89 20.35
C ILE A 218 7.54 -14.48 20.66
N HIS A 219 8.31 -14.08 19.65
CA HIS A 219 9.75 -13.91 19.80
C HIS A 219 10.18 -12.47 20.13
N ILE A 220 9.37 -11.46 19.78
CA ILE A 220 9.71 -10.03 19.96
C ILE A 220 8.71 -9.33 20.87
N SER A 221 7.44 -9.25 20.44
CA SER A 221 6.42 -8.47 21.14
C SER A 221 6.20 -8.93 22.58
N LEU A 222 5.97 -10.23 22.82
CA LEU A 222 5.65 -10.76 24.14
C LEU A 222 6.80 -10.58 25.15
N PRO A 223 8.07 -10.92 24.84
CA PRO A 223 9.18 -10.65 25.74
C PRO A 223 9.35 -9.16 26.08
N VAL A 224 9.30 -8.29 25.08
CA VAL A 224 9.48 -6.84 25.28
C VAL A 224 8.34 -6.26 26.13
N ASN A 225 7.08 -6.54 25.79
CA ASN A 225 5.95 -6.02 26.54
C ASN A 225 5.91 -6.53 27.98
N LYS A 226 6.29 -7.79 28.22
CA LYS A 226 6.40 -8.33 29.58
C LYS A 226 7.40 -7.52 30.44
N LEU A 227 8.50 -7.05 29.85
CA LEU A 227 9.47 -6.20 30.55
C LEU A 227 8.93 -4.77 30.72
N LEU A 228 8.34 -4.18 29.68
CA LEU A 228 7.75 -2.84 29.75
C LEU A 228 6.62 -2.74 30.79
N ASP A 229 5.86 -3.81 30.99
CA ASP A 229 4.79 -3.88 31.98
C ASP A 229 5.32 -4.15 33.41
N ALA A 230 6.55 -4.63 33.55
CA ALA A 230 7.19 -4.87 34.85
C ALA A 230 7.81 -3.61 35.47
N GLY A 231 7.95 -2.52 34.70
CA GLY A 231 8.63 -1.28 35.09
C GLY A 231 10.15 -1.37 35.01
#